data_AF-A0A3S5IBV8-F1
#
_entry.id   AF-A0A3S5IBV8-F1
#
_cell.length_a   1.000
_cell.length_b   1.000
_cell.length_c   1.000
_cell.angle_alpha   90.00
_cell.angle_beta   90.00
_cell.angle_gamma   90.00
#
_symmetry.space_group_name_H-M   'P 1'
#
loop_
_entity.id
_entity.type
_entity.pdbx_description
1 polymer ?
#
loop_
_entity_poly.entity_id
_entity_poly.type
_entity_poly.pdbx_seq_one_letter_code
_entity_poly.pdbx_strand_id
1 'polypeptide(L)' 'MTIAFQSSVFALIAISILLVIGVPVALTSPNGWSSSKNLLFSGVSLWIGLVFLVGILNSFIS' A
#
# COMPACT_ATOMS: atom_id res chain seq x y z
N MET A 1 18.80 -11.14 -0.68
CA MET A 1 17.53 -11.09 0.04
C MET A 1 17.33 -9.78 0.79
N THR A 2 18.38 -9.20 1.37
CA THR A 2 18.31 -7.92 2.09
C THR A 2 17.87 -6.72 1.23
N ILE A 3 18.42 -6.51 0.02
CA ILE A 3 18.02 -5.35 -0.81
C ILE A 3 16.56 -5.46 -1.26
N ALA A 4 16.14 -6.62 -1.78
CA ALA A 4 14.75 -6.85 -2.19
C ALA A 4 13.78 -6.66 -1.02
N PHE A 5 14.10 -7.19 0.16
CA PHE A 5 13.30 -6.99 1.37
C PHE A 5 13.23 -5.52 1.79
N GLN A 6 14.37 -4.82 1.83
CA GLN A 6 14.42 -3.39 2.16
C GLN A 6 13.60 -2.57 1.15
N SER A 7 13.69 -2.87 -0.14
CA SER A 7 12.87 -2.23 -1.18
C SER A 7 11.38 -2.52 -1.00
N SER A 8 11.00 -3.76 -0.68
CA SER A 8 9.60 -4.13 -0.41
C SER A 8 9.04 -3.43 0.83
N VAL A 9 9.83 -3.33 1.91
CA VAL A 9 9.47 -2.58 3.12
C VAL A 9 9.34 -1.10 2.82
N PHE A 10 10.28 -0.51 2.08
CA PHE A 10 10.20 0.89 1.67
C PHE A 10 8.94 1.17 0.82
N ALA A 11 8.63 0.31 -0.15
CA ALA A 11 7.41 0.42 -0.95
C ALA A 11 6.15 0.33 -0.08
N LEU A 12 6.12 -0.63 0.87
CA LEU A 12 4.99 -0.78 1.81
C LEU A 12 4.78 0.49 2.65
N ILE A 13 5.86 1.09 3.16
CA ILE A 13 5.80 2.36 3.91
C ILE A 13 5.26 3.49 3.03
N ALA A 14 5.82 3.66 1.82
CA ALA A 14 5.40 4.72 0.90
C ALA A 14 3.91 4.62 0.54
N ILE A 15 3.43 3.41 0.25
CA ILE A 15 2.02 3.18 -0.08
C ILE A 15 1.13 3.35 1.15
N SER A 16 1.59 2.99 2.35
CA SER A 16 0.85 3.26 3.58
C SER A 16 0.64 4.76 3.79
N ILE A 17 1.68 5.58 3.60
CA ILE A 17 1.57 7.04 3.70
C ILE A 17 0.58 7.59 2.66
N LEU A 18 0.66 7.12 1.42
CA LEU A 18 -0.27 7.50 0.36
C LEU A 18 -1.72 7.15 0.70
N LEU A 19 -1.97 5.95 1.25
CA LEU A 19 -3.32 5.54 1.65
C LEU A 19 -3.84 6.30 2.88
N VAL A 20 -2.98 6.57 3.86
CA VAL A 20 -3.34 7.35 5.06
C VAL A 20 -3.81 8.75 4.69
N ILE A 21 -3.24 9.37 3.65
CA ILE A 21 -3.68 10.69 3.17
C ILE A 21 -4.84 10.54 2.17
N GLY A 22 -4.71 9.60 1.22
CA GLY A 22 -5.63 9.43 0.10
C GLY A 22 -7.02 8.97 0.51
N VAL A 23 -7.14 8.10 1.52
CA VAL A 23 -8.44 7.60 2.00
C VAL A 23 -9.29 8.73 2.60
N PRO A 24 -8.81 9.52 3.60
CA PRO A 24 -9.56 10.67 4.10
C PRO A 24 -9.92 11.69 3.02
N VAL A 25 -9.00 12.01 2.10
CA VAL A 25 -9.25 12.99 1.02
C VAL A 25 -10.35 12.51 0.07
N ALA A 26 -10.32 11.24 -0.33
CA ALA A 26 -11.32 10.67 -1.22
C ALA A 26 -12.70 10.53 -0.56
N LEU A 27 -12.75 10.31 0.76
CA LEU A 27 -14.01 10.18 1.49
C LEU A 27 -14.63 11.53 1.86
N THR A 28 -13.83 12.57 2.05
CA THR A 28 -14.31 13.90 2.46
C THR A 28 -14.60 14.84 1.29
N SER A 29 -14.06 14.59 0.09
CA SER A 29 -14.30 15.42 -1.08
C SER A 29 -15.70 15.17 -1.70
N PRO A 30 -16.39 16.22 -2.20
CA PRO A 30 -17.69 16.07 -2.88
C PRO A 30 -17.56 15.15 -4.09
N ASN A 31 -18.38 14.09 -4.17
CA ASN A 31 -18.29 13.02 -5.18
C ASN A 31 -16.92 12.30 -5.27
N GLY A 32 -16.00 12.54 -4.33
CA GLY A 32 -14.65 11.97 -4.31
C GLY A 32 -14.65 10.46 -4.30
N TRP A 33 -15.57 9.86 -3.53
CA TRP A 33 -15.73 8.41 -3.49
C TRP A 33 -16.01 7.81 -4.87
N SER A 34 -16.94 8.38 -5.65
CA SER A 34 -17.29 7.79 -6.95
C SER A 34 -16.13 7.87 -7.96
N SER A 35 -15.33 8.94 -7.89
CA SER A 35 -14.19 9.16 -8.79
C SER A 35 -12.96 8.34 -8.40
N SER A 36 -12.65 8.27 -7.09
CA SER A 36 -11.43 7.65 -6.58
C SER A 36 -11.59 6.19 -6.15
N LYS A 37 -12.81 5.62 -6.21
CA LYS A 37 -13.12 4.24 -5.78
C LYS A 37 -12.14 3.21 -6.35
N ASN A 38 -11.95 3.20 -7.66
CA ASN A 38 -11.09 2.21 -8.34
C ASN A 38 -9.63 2.37 -7.95
N LEU A 39 -9.16 3.62 -7.83
CA LEU A 39 -7.79 3.93 -7.45
C LEU A 39 -7.52 3.51 -5.99
N LEU A 40 -8.45 3.78 -5.08
CA LEU A 40 -8.35 3.33 -3.69
C LEU A 40 -8.38 1.80 -3.57
N PHE A 41 -9.28 1.11 -4.28
CA PHE A 41 -9.33 -0.35 -4.25
C PHE A 41 -8.04 -0.97 -4.81
N SER A 42 -7.49 -0.42 -5.89
CA SER A 42 -6.21 -0.85 -6.43
C SER A 42 -5.04 -0.54 -5.47
N GLY A 43 -5.08 0.58 -4.77
CA GLY A 43 -4.07 0.94 -3.78
C GLY A 43 -4.09 -0.01 -2.58
N VAL A 44 -5.29 -0.31 -2.07
CA VAL A 44 -5.47 -1.25 -0.95
C VAL A 44 -5.09 -2.68 -1.35
N SER A 45 -5.47 -3.15 -2.54
CA SER A 45 -5.09 -4.49 -3.00
C SER A 45 -3.57 -4.63 -3.15
N LEU A 46 -2.90 -3.60 -3.68
CA LEU A 46 -1.45 -3.55 -3.79
C LEU A 46 -0.79 -3.50 -2.41
N TRP A 47 -1.33 -2.73 -1.47
CA TRP A 47 -0.86 -2.68 -0.08
C TRP A 47 -0.94 -4.05 0.60
N ILE A 48 -2.08 -4.76 0.48
CA ILE A 48 -2.24 -6.13 1.01
C ILE A 48 -1.21 -7.07 0.38
N GLY A 49 -1.02 -7.01 -0.94
CA GLY A 49 -0.02 -7.81 -1.64
C GLY A 49 1.40 -7.58 -1.12
N LEU A 50 1.77 -6.33 -0.83
CA LEU A 50 3.05 -5.99 -0.24
C LEU A 50 3.22 -6.50 1.20
N VAL A 51 2.16 -6.48 2.02
CA VAL A 51 2.21 -7.05 3.38
C VAL A 51 2.56 -8.55 3.31
N PHE A 52 1.88 -9.30 2.44
CA PHE A 52 2.20 -10.72 2.23
C PHE A 52 3.60 -10.92 1.67
N LEU A 53 4.01 -10.13 0.68
CA LEU A 53 5.34 -10.22 0.09
C LEU A 53 6.44 -10.00 1.14
N VAL A 54 6.32 -8.96 1.97
CA VAL A 54 7.28 -8.68 3.05
C VAL A 54 7.31 -9.83 4.05
N GLY A 55 6.16 -10.38 4.46
CA GLY A 55 6.10 -11.53 5.37
C GLY A 55 6.75 -12.79 4.81
N ILE A 56 6.55 -13.07 3.52
CA ILE A 56 7.20 -14.19 2.82
C ILE A 56 8.72 -13.96 2.78
N LEU A 57 9.15 -12.78 2.32
CA LEU A 57 10.57 -12.43 2.23
C LEU A 57 11.27 -12.48 3.60
N ASN A 58 10.58 -12.11 4.68
CA ASN A 58 11.09 -12.22 6.05
C ASN A 58 11.50 -13.65 6.41
N SER A 59 10.84 -14.67 5.86
CA SER A 59 11.17 -16.08 6.12
C SER A 59 12.43 -16.57 5.41
N PHE A 60 12.92 -15.83 4.41
CA PHE A 60 14.13 -16.15 3.63
C PHE A 60 15.36 -15.33 4.07
N ILE A 61 15.20 -14.47 5.08
CA ILE A 61 16.26 -13.64 5.64
C ILE A 61 16.70 -14.30 6.94
N SER A 62 17.97 -14.70 6.96
CA SER A 62 18.67 -15.24 8.14
C SER A 62 19.45 -14.14 8.85
#